data_AF-A0A136N4E3-F1
#
_entry.id   AF-A0A136N4E3-F1
#
_cell.length_a   1.000
_cell.length_b   1.000
_cell.length_c   1.000
_cell.angle_alpha   90.00
_cell.angle_beta   90.00
_cell.angle_gamma   90.00
#
_symmetry.space_group_name_H-M   'P 1'
#
loop_
_entity.id
_entity.type
_entity.pdbx_description
1 polymer ?
#
loop_
_entity_poly.entity_id
_entity_poly.type
_entity_poly.pdbx_seq_one_letter_code
_entity_poly.pdbx_strand_id
1 'polypeptide(L)'
;MAKKQKYYVVWHGNKPGIYMSWDECKAQITGFAGSKYKSFDTLALAEYAYSQNYEKFILSSSNKTMAAKKASKEKIITDSICVDAACSGNPGDLEYRGVETLSRKQLFHQGPFKEGTNNIGEFLAIIYALAALKKVGNAHTVIYSDSQTAISWVKNKKVKTTLARTPGNSPPF
;
A
#
# COMPACT_ATOMS: atom_id res chain seq x y z
N MET A 1 -21.34 -29.64 -8.31
CA MET A 1 -20.05 -29.08 -7.87
C MET A 1 -19.88 -29.37 -6.38
N ALA A 2 -18.84 -30.10 -5.98
CA ALA A 2 -18.64 -30.49 -4.58
C ALA A 2 -18.33 -29.26 -3.69
N LYS A 3 -18.98 -29.17 -2.53
CA LYS A 3 -18.76 -28.09 -1.56
C LYS A 3 -17.35 -28.25 -0.96
N LYS A 4 -16.49 -27.24 -1.11
CA LYS A 4 -15.12 -27.26 -0.57
C LYS A 4 -15.17 -27.46 0.95
N GLN A 5 -14.46 -28.47 1.44
CA GLN A 5 -14.33 -28.79 2.87
C GLN A 5 -13.77 -27.58 3.64
N LYS A 6 -14.32 -27.31 4.83
CA LYS A 6 -13.85 -26.26 5.74
C LYS A 6 -13.53 -26.85 7.11
N TYR A 7 -12.68 -26.16 7.84
CA TYR A 7 -12.27 -26.53 9.20
C TYR A 7 -12.59 -25.37 10.13
N TYR A 8 -13.18 -25.64 11.28
CA TYR A 8 -13.67 -24.62 12.20
C TYR A 8 -12.94 -24.72 13.52
N VAL A 9 -12.25 -23.66 13.90
CA VAL A 9 -11.53 -23.59 15.18
C VAL A 9 -12.39 -22.83 16.18
N VAL A 10 -12.59 -23.42 17.35
CA VAL A 10 -13.24 -22.80 18.51
C VAL A 10 -12.19 -22.63 19.59
N TRP A 11 -11.86 -21.38 19.91
CA TRP A 11 -10.96 -21.02 21.00
C TRP A 11 -11.71 -20.77 22.30
N HIS A 12 -12.93 -20.25 22.24
CA HIS A 12 -13.84 -20.12 23.38
C HIS A 12 -15.24 -20.56 22.96
N GLY A 13 -15.82 -21.45 23.75
CA GLY A 13 -17.11 -22.09 23.53
C GLY A 13 -17.30 -23.19 24.56
N ASN A 14 -18.40 -23.95 24.43
CA ASN A 14 -18.71 -25.08 25.31
C ASN A 14 -17.57 -26.12 25.34
N LYS A 15 -16.99 -26.40 24.16
CA LYS A 15 -15.76 -27.21 24.02
C LYS A 15 -14.85 -26.56 22.98
N PRO A 16 -13.69 -26.00 23.39
CA PRO A 16 -12.67 -25.54 22.45
C PRO A 16 -12.04 -26.70 21.67
N GLY A 17 -11.77 -26.51 20.39
CA GLY A 17 -11.24 -27.56 19.51
C GLY A 17 -11.35 -27.21 18.03
N ILE A 18 -10.98 -28.18 17.19
CA ILE A 18 -11.07 -28.08 15.73
C ILE A 18 -12.17 -29.04 15.26
N TYR A 19 -13.11 -28.52 14.47
CA TYR A 19 -14.26 -29.24 13.97
C TYR A 19 -14.25 -29.26 12.44
N MET A 20 -14.65 -30.39 11.85
CA MET A 20 -14.69 -30.57 10.40
C MET A 20 -16.07 -30.22 9.81
N SER A 21 -17.09 -30.04 10.65
CA SER A 21 -18.42 -29.61 10.22
C SER A 21 -18.85 -28.31 10.89
N TRP A 22 -19.69 -27.55 10.19
CA TRP A 22 -20.31 -26.36 10.77
C TRP A 22 -21.24 -26.72 11.92
N ASP A 23 -21.96 -27.84 11.84
CA ASP A 23 -22.93 -28.23 12.85
C ASP A 23 -22.26 -28.57 14.19
N GLU A 24 -21.12 -29.26 14.16
CA GLU A 24 -20.31 -29.51 15.36
C GLU A 24 -19.76 -28.22 15.95
N CYS A 25 -19.23 -27.31 15.12
CA CYS A 25 -18.76 -26.00 15.56
C CYS A 25 -19.90 -25.17 16.18
N LYS A 26 -21.07 -25.17 15.52
CA LYS A 26 -22.25 -24.40 15.93
C LYS A 26 -22.74 -24.86 17.30
N ALA A 27 -22.76 -26.16 17.55
CA ALA A 27 -23.11 -26.72 18.86
C ALA A 27 -22.17 -26.22 19.98
N GLN A 28 -20.92 -25.89 19.66
CA GLN A 28 -19.97 -25.39 20.67
C GLN A 28 -20.07 -23.90 20.94
N ILE A 29 -20.63 -23.11 20.02
CA ILE A 29 -20.71 -21.65 20.16
C ILE A 29 -22.13 -21.15 20.50
N THR A 30 -23.15 -21.97 20.25
CA THR A 30 -24.55 -21.62 20.51
C THR A 30 -24.80 -21.54 22.01
N GLY A 31 -25.40 -20.43 22.46
CA GLY A 31 -25.69 -20.18 23.88
C GLY A 31 -24.47 -19.81 24.72
N PHE A 32 -23.26 -19.78 24.16
CA PHE A 32 -22.04 -19.41 24.87
C PHE A 32 -21.71 -17.93 24.62
N ALA A 33 -21.89 -17.09 25.65
CA ALA A 33 -21.57 -15.66 25.57
C ALA A 33 -20.05 -15.44 25.38
N GLY A 34 -19.68 -14.64 24.38
CA GLY A 34 -18.28 -14.38 24.05
C GLY A 34 -17.57 -15.55 23.36
N SER A 35 -18.30 -16.40 22.63
CA SER A 35 -17.69 -17.46 21.83
C SER A 35 -16.72 -16.91 20.78
N LYS A 36 -15.57 -17.57 20.66
CA LYS A 36 -14.45 -17.17 19.81
C LYS A 36 -14.17 -18.30 18.82
N TYR A 37 -14.54 -18.12 17.56
CA TYR A 37 -14.36 -19.15 16.51
C TYR A 37 -14.04 -18.55 15.14
N LYS A 38 -13.49 -19.37 14.22
CA LYS A 38 -13.17 -18.98 12.82
C LYS A 38 -13.05 -20.22 11.92
N SER A 39 -13.36 -20.07 10.63
CA SER A 39 -13.20 -21.14 9.63
C SER A 39 -11.93 -20.97 8.79
N PHE A 40 -11.34 -22.09 8.36
CA PHE A 40 -10.12 -22.20 7.57
C PHE A 40 -10.29 -23.21 6.44
N ASP A 41 -9.50 -23.03 5.38
CA ASP A 41 -9.58 -23.84 4.15
C ASP A 41 -8.79 -25.16 4.23
N THR A 42 -7.87 -25.31 5.19
CA THR A 42 -7.04 -26.50 5.35
C THR A 42 -6.90 -26.89 6.83
N LEU A 43 -6.74 -28.19 7.09
CA LEU A 43 -6.54 -28.71 8.45
C LEU A 43 -5.27 -28.11 9.09
N ALA A 44 -4.16 -28.08 8.34
CA ALA A 44 -2.90 -27.51 8.80
C ALA A 44 -3.01 -26.04 9.24
N LEU A 45 -3.82 -25.23 8.53
CA LEU A 45 -4.10 -23.85 8.95
C LEU A 45 -4.97 -23.80 10.21
N ALA A 46 -5.93 -24.72 10.36
CA ALA A 46 -6.76 -24.80 11.55
C ALA A 46 -5.95 -25.24 12.79
N GLU A 47 -5.05 -26.22 12.66
CA GLU A 47 -4.15 -26.67 13.71
C GLU A 47 -3.18 -25.57 14.15
N TYR A 48 -2.54 -24.92 13.17
CA TYR A 48 -1.72 -23.76 13.44
C TYR A 48 -2.54 -22.67 14.13
N ALA A 49 -3.79 -22.44 13.70
CA ALA A 49 -4.62 -21.40 14.29
C ALA A 49 -5.04 -21.71 15.73
N TYR A 50 -5.37 -22.97 16.02
CA TYR A 50 -5.69 -23.43 17.36
C TYR A 50 -4.49 -23.32 18.31
N SER A 51 -3.26 -23.53 17.82
CA SER A 51 -2.02 -23.38 18.58
C SER A 51 -1.68 -21.92 18.97
N GLN A 52 -2.40 -20.94 18.44
CA GLN A 52 -2.17 -19.52 18.72
C GLN A 52 -3.42 -18.88 19.31
N ASN A 53 -3.27 -17.67 19.86
CA ASN A 53 -4.38 -16.93 20.43
C ASN A 53 -5.38 -16.46 19.35
N TYR A 54 -6.67 -16.57 19.63
CA TYR A 54 -7.79 -16.07 18.83
C TYR A 54 -7.58 -14.63 18.32
N GLU A 55 -7.01 -13.76 19.15
CA GLU A 55 -6.76 -12.35 18.83
C GLU A 55 -5.89 -12.20 17.57
N LYS A 56 -4.89 -13.07 17.38
CA LYS A 56 -4.01 -13.10 16.20
C LYS A 56 -4.79 -13.31 14.89
N PHE A 57 -5.93 -14.01 14.95
CA PHE A 57 -6.74 -14.34 13.78
C PHE A 57 -7.97 -13.47 13.59
N ILE A 58 -8.42 -12.72 14.61
CA ILE A 58 -9.51 -11.75 14.47
C ILE A 58 -9.01 -10.36 14.08
N LEU A 59 -7.82 -9.96 14.57
CA LEU A 59 -7.15 -8.73 14.12
C LEU A 59 -6.81 -8.76 12.62
N SER A 60 -6.90 -9.94 11.98
CA SER A 60 -6.72 -10.10 10.53
C SER A 60 -8.02 -10.00 9.71
N SER A 61 -9.20 -9.85 10.34
CA SER A 61 -10.51 -9.80 9.65
C SER A 61 -11.22 -8.45 9.69
N SER A 62 -10.75 -7.50 10.49
CA SER A 62 -11.33 -6.13 10.54
C SER A 62 -10.55 -5.09 9.72
N ASN A 63 -9.41 -5.43 9.12
CA ASN A 63 -8.70 -4.55 8.18
C ASN A 63 -8.33 -5.30 6.90
N LYS A 64 -9.32 -5.42 6.00
CA LYS A 64 -9.07 -5.69 4.58
C LYS A 64 -8.86 -4.38 3.82
N THR A 65 -8.19 -3.42 4.46
CA THR A 65 -7.58 -2.23 3.89
C THR A 65 -6.50 -1.81 4.90
N MET A 66 -5.31 -1.46 4.40
CA MET A 66 -4.12 -1.04 5.15
C MET A 66 -3.22 -2.14 5.73
N ALA A 67 -2.35 -2.62 4.83
CA ALA A 67 -0.89 -2.64 5.02
C ALA A 67 -0.36 -2.99 6.42
N ALA A 68 -0.09 -4.28 6.63
CA ALA A 68 1.18 -4.69 7.23
C ALA A 68 1.83 -5.67 6.26
N LYS A 69 2.31 -5.16 5.11
CA LYS A 69 3.50 -5.74 4.51
C LYS A 69 4.53 -5.69 5.64
N LYS A 70 4.81 -6.85 6.23
CA LYS A 70 6.01 -7.11 7.01
C LYS A 70 7.12 -6.48 6.19
N ALA A 71 7.62 -5.32 6.61
CA ALA A 71 8.78 -4.72 5.98
C ALA A 71 9.85 -5.80 6.12
N SER A 72 10.18 -6.48 5.02
CA SER A 72 11.54 -6.93 4.87
C SER A 72 12.36 -5.70 5.22
N LYS A 73 13.29 -5.81 6.18
CA LYS A 73 14.37 -4.83 6.34
C LYS A 73 15.25 -4.93 5.08
N GLU A 74 14.66 -4.75 3.90
CA GLU A 74 15.42 -4.46 2.70
C GLU A 74 16.13 -3.16 3.01
N LYS A 75 17.45 -3.25 3.04
CA LYS A 75 18.33 -2.12 3.27
C LYS A 75 17.97 -1.06 2.23
N ILE A 76 17.64 0.16 2.68
CA ILE A 76 17.39 1.29 1.79
C ILE A 76 18.57 1.37 0.83
N ILE A 77 18.28 1.37 -0.47
CA ILE A 77 19.30 1.58 -1.49
C ILE A 77 19.75 3.02 -1.33
N THR A 78 21.00 3.25 -0.92
CA THR A 78 21.48 4.60 -0.58
C THR A 78 21.91 5.39 -1.81
N ASP A 79 22.33 4.69 -2.87
CA ASP A 79 22.62 5.26 -4.19
C ASP A 79 21.32 5.37 -5.00
N SER A 80 20.45 6.26 -4.54
CA SER A 80 19.12 6.48 -5.10
C SER A 80 18.74 7.95 -5.00
N ILE A 81 17.63 8.29 -5.66
CA ILE A 81 17.05 9.63 -5.65
C ILE A 81 15.70 9.55 -4.93
N CYS A 82 15.45 10.44 -3.98
CA CYS A 82 14.10 10.68 -3.47
C CYS A 82 13.50 11.89 -4.18
N VAL A 83 12.24 11.79 -4.61
CA VAL A 83 11.49 12.90 -5.21
C VAL A 83 10.22 13.16 -4.42
N ASP A 84 9.81 14.42 -4.38
CA ASP A 84 8.64 14.88 -3.64
C ASP A 84 8.09 16.18 -4.26
N ALA A 85 6.81 16.45 -4.01
CA ALA A 85 6.12 17.64 -4.46
C ALA A 85 5.34 18.33 -3.33
N ALA A 86 5.21 19.63 -3.43
CA ALA A 86 4.40 20.43 -2.51
C ALA A 86 3.46 21.33 -3.31
N CYS A 87 2.23 21.47 -2.82
CA CYS A 87 1.21 22.29 -3.45
C CYS A 87 0.50 23.15 -2.39
N SER A 88 0.65 24.47 -2.45
CA SER A 88 -0.02 25.41 -1.55
C SER A 88 -1.42 25.73 -2.08
N GLY A 89 -2.42 25.00 -1.56
CA GLY A 89 -3.75 24.90 -2.17
C GLY A 89 -3.75 23.79 -3.21
N ASN A 90 -4.84 23.02 -3.33
CA ASN A 90 -4.90 21.87 -4.26
C ASN A 90 -6.24 21.87 -5.02
N PRO A 91 -6.37 22.63 -6.12
CA PRO A 91 -5.28 23.23 -6.90
C PRO A 91 -4.64 24.50 -6.29
N GLY A 92 -3.38 24.79 -6.65
CA GLY A 92 -2.63 25.94 -6.10
C GLY A 92 -1.20 26.05 -6.63
N ASP A 93 -0.34 26.75 -5.86
CA ASP A 93 1.07 26.93 -6.21
C ASP A 93 1.83 25.63 -6.00
N LEU A 94 2.31 25.02 -7.09
CA LEU A 94 2.94 23.71 -7.11
C LEU A 94 4.44 23.82 -7.32
N GLU A 95 5.20 23.08 -6.53
CA GLU A 95 6.63 22.86 -6.75
C GLU A 95 6.99 21.38 -6.55
N TYR A 96 8.14 20.97 -7.08
CA TYR A 96 8.67 19.63 -6.86
C TYR A 96 10.19 19.61 -6.93
N ARG A 97 10.81 18.62 -6.27
CA ARG A 97 12.26 18.50 -6.20
C ARG A 97 12.72 17.05 -6.15
N GLY A 98 14.01 16.85 -6.41
CA GLY A 98 14.70 15.58 -6.22
C GLY A 98 16.01 15.75 -5.48
N VAL A 99 16.31 14.83 -4.58
CA VAL A 99 17.52 14.81 -3.76
C VAL A 99 18.18 13.44 -3.80
N GLU A 100 19.50 13.39 -3.64
CA GLU A 100 20.20 12.14 -3.31
C GLU A 100 19.69 11.60 -1.96
N THR A 101 19.30 10.33 -1.91
CA THR A 101 18.60 9.74 -0.75
C THR A 101 19.41 9.82 0.54
N LEU A 102 20.73 9.58 0.49
CA LEU A 102 21.58 9.59 1.69
C LEU A 102 22.09 11.00 2.03
N SER A 103 22.71 11.68 1.07
CA SER A 103 23.37 12.97 1.31
C SER A 103 22.38 14.13 1.44
N ARG A 104 21.15 13.95 0.94
CA ARG A 104 20.12 14.99 0.81
C ARG A 104 20.50 16.14 -0.12
N LYS A 105 21.57 15.99 -0.90
CA LYS A 105 21.97 16.97 -1.90
C LYS A 105 20.86 17.14 -2.92
N GLN A 106 20.41 18.38 -3.11
CA GLN A 106 19.40 18.70 -4.11
C GLN A 106 19.97 18.55 -5.52
N LEU A 107 19.30 17.73 -6.34
CA LEU A 107 19.64 17.50 -7.74
C LEU A 107 18.86 18.44 -8.66
N PHE A 108 17.60 18.72 -8.32
CA PHE A 108 16.75 19.67 -9.03
C PHE A 108 15.62 20.18 -8.14
N HIS A 109 15.08 21.34 -8.51
CA HIS A 109 13.87 21.95 -7.94
C HIS A 109 13.17 22.72 -9.06
N GLN A 110 11.85 22.62 -9.12
CA GLN A 110 11.02 23.17 -10.18
C GLN A 110 9.78 23.81 -9.57
N GLY A 111 9.37 24.96 -10.11
CA GLY A 111 8.24 25.75 -9.64
C GLY A 111 8.65 27.12 -9.09
N PRO A 112 7.70 27.88 -8.51
CA PRO A 112 6.29 27.53 -8.39
C PRO A 112 5.55 27.59 -9.73
N PHE A 113 4.77 26.55 -10.02
CA PHE A 113 3.80 26.51 -11.12
C PHE A 113 2.42 26.87 -10.59
N LYS A 114 1.71 27.74 -11.28
CA LYS A 114 0.35 28.15 -10.88
C LYS A 114 -0.66 27.06 -11.21
N GLU A 115 -1.70 26.98 -10.38
CA GLU A 115 -2.87 26.11 -10.58
C GLU A 115 -2.52 24.61 -10.77
N GLY A 116 -1.46 24.14 -10.11
CA GLY A 116 -1.08 22.72 -10.09
C GLY A 116 -1.85 21.91 -9.04
N THR A 117 -1.68 20.59 -9.05
CA THR A 117 -2.17 19.71 -7.96
C THR A 117 -1.03 18.87 -7.41
N ASN A 118 -1.16 18.42 -6.17
CA ASN A 118 -0.13 17.58 -5.54
C ASN A 118 0.22 16.35 -6.39
N ASN A 119 -0.79 15.59 -6.85
CA ASN A 119 -0.59 14.39 -7.65
C ASN A 119 0.13 14.65 -8.99
N ILE A 120 -0.09 15.83 -9.59
CA ILE A 120 0.64 16.23 -10.80
C ILE A 120 2.09 16.54 -10.46
N GLY A 121 2.35 17.28 -9.38
CA GLY A 121 3.70 17.55 -8.92
C GLY A 121 4.50 16.28 -8.66
N GLU A 122 3.92 15.33 -7.93
CA GLU A 122 4.52 14.02 -7.64
C GLU A 122 4.89 13.27 -8.93
N PHE A 123 3.98 13.27 -9.91
CA PHE A 123 4.21 12.65 -11.20
C PHE A 123 5.34 13.34 -11.96
N LEU A 124 5.33 14.67 -12.04
CA LEU A 124 6.36 15.45 -12.72
C LEU A 124 7.73 15.26 -12.07
N ALA A 125 7.80 15.16 -10.75
CA ALA A 125 9.04 14.91 -10.02
C ALA A 125 9.70 13.58 -10.45
N ILE A 126 8.90 12.50 -10.56
CA ILE A 126 9.39 11.20 -11.04
C ILE A 126 9.83 11.28 -12.50
N ILE A 127 9.03 11.92 -13.38
CA ILE A 127 9.35 12.04 -14.80
C ILE A 127 10.62 12.86 -15.01
N TYR A 128 10.81 13.96 -14.27
CA TYR A 128 12.00 14.79 -14.37
C TYR A 128 13.27 14.01 -13.98
N ALA A 129 13.22 13.26 -12.86
CA ALA A 129 14.31 12.39 -12.45
C ALA A 129 14.63 11.31 -13.49
N LEU A 130 13.60 10.63 -14.04
CA LEU A 130 13.77 9.63 -15.09
C LEU A 130 14.39 10.23 -16.37
N ALA A 131 13.97 11.43 -16.78
CA ALA A 131 14.50 12.12 -17.94
C ALA A 131 15.97 12.51 -17.74
N ALA A 132 16.32 13.01 -16.55
CA ALA A 132 17.70 13.34 -16.19
C ALA A 132 18.61 12.10 -16.20
N LEU A 133 18.17 10.99 -15.61
CA LEU A 133 18.89 9.71 -15.62
C LEU A 133 19.06 9.15 -17.04
N LYS A 134 18.00 9.20 -17.86
CA LYS A 134 18.06 8.78 -19.27
C LYS A 134 19.06 9.60 -20.07
N LYS A 135 19.14 10.91 -19.86
CA LYS A 135 20.06 11.82 -20.57
C LYS A 135 21.52 11.45 -20.35
N VAL A 136 21.85 10.95 -19.15
CA VAL A 136 23.22 10.51 -18.80
C VAL A 136 23.44 9.01 -18.98
N GLY A 137 22.48 8.29 -19.57
CA GLY A 137 22.59 6.84 -19.79
C GLY A 137 22.53 5.99 -18.51
N ASN A 138 22.03 6.54 -17.41
CA ASN A 138 21.88 5.81 -16.16
C ASN A 138 20.51 5.12 -16.09
N ALA A 139 20.50 3.79 -16.16
CA ALA A 139 19.29 2.97 -16.14
C ALA A 139 19.06 2.23 -14.81
N HIS A 140 19.97 2.38 -13.84
CA HIS A 140 20.02 1.54 -12.64
C HIS A 140 19.71 2.28 -11.35
N THR A 141 19.85 3.61 -11.32
CA THR A 141 19.52 4.41 -10.14
C THR A 141 18.04 4.29 -9.80
N VAL A 142 17.77 3.93 -8.55
CA VAL A 142 16.41 3.84 -8.01
C VAL A 142 15.86 5.24 -7.73
N ILE A 143 14.59 5.45 -8.03
CA ILE A 143 13.84 6.65 -7.62
C ILE A 143 12.79 6.23 -6.60
N TYR A 144 12.85 6.82 -5.41
CA TYR A 144 11.84 6.71 -4.37
C TYR A 144 10.86 7.88 -4.45
N SER A 145 9.58 7.56 -4.32
CA SER A 145 8.45 8.47 -4.10
C SER A 145 7.47 7.73 -3.19
N ASP A 146 6.76 8.44 -2.32
CA ASP A 146 5.69 7.87 -1.49
C ASP A 146 4.30 7.95 -2.18
N SER A 147 4.21 8.70 -3.29
CA SER A 147 2.98 8.87 -4.07
C SER A 147 2.66 7.65 -4.92
N GLN A 148 1.80 6.78 -4.37
CA GLN A 148 1.27 5.62 -5.11
C GLN A 148 0.54 6.03 -6.41
N THR A 149 -0.13 7.20 -6.41
CA THR A 149 -0.80 7.74 -7.59
C THR A 149 0.20 8.04 -8.71
N ALA A 150 1.26 8.78 -8.40
CA ALA A 150 2.29 9.13 -9.38
C ALA A 150 3.02 7.90 -9.91
N ILE A 151 3.42 6.97 -9.02
CA ILE A 151 4.03 5.69 -9.40
C ILE A 151 3.12 4.90 -10.34
N SER A 152 1.81 4.87 -10.06
CA SER A 152 0.82 4.20 -10.91
C SER A 152 0.72 4.87 -12.29
N TRP A 153 0.71 6.20 -12.36
CA TRP A 153 0.66 6.93 -13.64
C TRP A 153 1.90 6.68 -14.50
N VAL A 154 3.08 6.65 -13.88
CA VAL A 154 4.35 6.33 -14.55
C VAL A 154 4.32 4.89 -15.09
N LYS A 155 3.97 3.91 -14.27
CA LYS A 155 3.89 2.48 -14.68
C LYS A 155 2.90 2.26 -15.81
N ASN A 156 1.74 2.91 -15.74
CA ASN A 156 0.69 2.78 -16.74
C ASN A 156 0.89 3.72 -17.95
N LYS A 157 1.94 4.56 -17.95
CA LYS A 157 2.19 5.61 -18.94
C LYS A 157 0.94 6.48 -19.22
N LYS A 158 0.13 6.71 -18.19
CA LYS A 158 -1.16 7.40 -18.30
C LYS A 158 -1.47 8.21 -17.05
N VAL A 159 -1.53 9.54 -17.22
CA VAL A 159 -1.95 10.50 -16.21
C VAL A 159 -3.49 10.46 -16.11
N LYS A 160 -4.02 10.26 -14.90
CA LYS A 160 -5.48 10.25 -14.63
C LYS A 160 -5.89 11.46 -13.78
N THR A 161 -5.50 12.65 -14.22
CA THR A 161 -5.88 13.90 -13.55
C THR A 161 -7.28 14.33 -13.97
N THR A 162 -8.02 14.95 -13.04
CA THR A 162 -9.29 15.65 -13.32
C THR A 162 -9.10 17.18 -13.40
N LEU A 163 -7.87 17.68 -13.24
CA LEU A 163 -7.58 19.10 -13.37
C LEU A 163 -7.80 19.54 -14.82
N ALA A 164 -8.69 20.51 -15.02
CA ALA A 164 -8.92 21.11 -16.33
C ALA A 164 -7.69 21.92 -16.76
N ARG A 165 -7.35 21.84 -18.06
CA ARG A 165 -6.30 22.69 -18.63
C ARG A 165 -6.83 24.13 -18.75
N THR A 166 -6.07 25.07 -18.24
CA THR A 166 -6.30 26.51 -18.32
C THR A 166 -5.06 27.17 -18.90
N PRO A 167 -5.15 28.42 -19.40
CA PRO A 167 -3.96 29.19 -19.74
C PRO A 167 -2.99 29.35 -18.55
N GLY A 168 -3.51 29.39 -17.32
CA GLY A 168 -2.74 29.56 -16.08
C GLY A 168 -1.89 28.36 -15.68
N ASN A 169 -2.25 27.15 -16.12
CA ASN A 169 -1.51 25.91 -15.81
C ASN A 169 -0.78 25.29 -17.01
N SER A 170 -0.59 26.03 -18.09
CA SER A 170 0.00 25.51 -19.34
C SER A 170 1.45 24.97 -19.24
N PRO A 171 2.39 25.56 -18.46
CA PRO A 171 3.77 25.06 -18.41
C PRO A 171 3.98 23.64 -17.85
N PRO A 172 3.19 23.13 -16.87
CA PRO A 172 3.33 21.75 -16.39
C PRO A 172 2.59 20.65 -17.20
N PHE A 173 1.89 20.95 -18.31
CA PHE A 173 0.95 20.02 -18.98
C PHE A 173 1.20 19.66 -20.44
#